data_AF-A0A524A1D9-F1
#
_entry.id   AF-A0A524A1D9-F1
#
_cell.length_a   1.000
_cell.length_b   1.000
_cell.length_c   1.000
_cell.angle_alpha   90.00
_cell.angle_beta   90.00
_cell.angle_gamma   90.00
#
_symmetry.space_group_name_H-M   'P 1'
#
loop_
_entity.id
_entity.type
_entity.pdbx_description
1 polymer ?
#
loop_
_entity_poly.entity_id
_entity_poly.type
_entity_poly.pdbx_seq_one_letter_code
_entity_poly.pdbx_strand_id
1 'polypeptide(L)' 'MPTTRFARKPGKLLERGMLRPGLRIMGHYKTERFDAIVEARKKGKLVIRVGDRRFRSLSGAASYVTGTQHNGWRFWRLAE' A
#
# COMPACT_ATOMS: atom_id res chain seq x y z
N MET A 1 -29.77 -13.09 -1.72
CA MET A 1 -28.94 -12.01 -2.31
C MET A 1 -27.48 -12.23 -1.95
N PRO A 2 -26.58 -12.58 -2.89
CA PRO A 2 -25.17 -12.68 -2.56
C PRO A 2 -24.53 -11.28 -2.60
N THR A 3 -24.05 -10.81 -1.44
CA THR A 3 -23.20 -9.62 -1.34
C THR A 3 -21.82 -9.97 -1.90
N THR A 4 -21.64 -9.77 -3.20
CA THR A 4 -20.35 -9.95 -3.88
C THR A 4 -19.32 -9.01 -3.26
N ARG A 5 -18.48 -9.57 -2.38
CA ARG A 5 -17.27 -8.95 -1.86
C ARG A 5 -16.38 -8.61 -3.06
N PHE A 6 -16.37 -7.35 -3.49
CA PHE A 6 -15.35 -6.85 -4.42
C PHE A 6 -13.99 -6.87 -3.71
N ALA A 7 -13.37 -8.05 -3.63
CA ALA A 7 -11.96 -8.18 -3.35
C ALA A 7 -11.21 -7.54 -4.53
N ARG A 8 -11.02 -6.22 -4.49
CA ARG A 8 -10.16 -5.51 -5.43
C ARG A 8 -8.78 -6.16 -5.34
N LYS A 9 -8.46 -7.04 -6.29
CA LYS A 9 -7.16 -7.70 -6.38
C LYS A 9 -6.12 -6.58 -6.48
N PRO A 10 -5.25 -6.41 -5.48
CA PRO A 10 -4.31 -5.29 -5.45
C PRO A 10 -3.26 -5.38 -6.57
N GLY A 11 -3.23 -6.50 -7.31
CA GLY A 11 -2.40 -6.67 -8.50
C GLY A 11 -2.76 -5.82 -9.72
N LYS A 12 -4.03 -5.45 -9.87
CA LYS A 12 -4.49 -4.66 -11.03
C LYS A 12 -3.91 -3.24 -11.05
N LEU A 13 -3.33 -2.78 -9.94
CA LEU A 13 -2.69 -1.47 -9.79
C LEU A 13 -1.25 -1.45 -10.32
N LEU A 14 -0.52 -2.56 -10.19
CA LEU A 14 0.79 -2.74 -10.82
C LEU A 14 0.60 -2.86 -12.34
N GLU A 15 -0.42 -3.60 -12.78
CA GLU A 15 -0.73 -3.78 -14.21
C GLU A 15 -1.20 -2.48 -14.89
N ARG A 16 -1.81 -1.54 -14.15
CA ARG A 16 -2.20 -0.21 -14.66
C ARG A 16 -1.07 0.82 -14.63
N GLY A 17 0.15 0.44 -14.23
CA GLY A 17 1.31 1.33 -14.20
C GLY A 17 1.24 2.46 -13.15
N MET A 18 0.21 2.48 -12.31
CA MET A 18 0.03 3.51 -11.28
C MET A 18 0.98 3.33 -10.09
N LEU A 19 1.48 2.11 -9.89
CA LEU A 19 2.48 1.78 -8.88
C LEU A 19 3.56 0.92 -9.56
N ARG A 20 4.82 1.36 -9.48
CA ARG A 20 5.96 0.60 -10.01
C ARG A 20 6.59 -0.21 -8.88
N PRO A 21 6.94 -1.49 -9.09
CA PRO A 21 7.79 -2.20 -8.14
C PRO A 21 9.10 -1.43 -7.97
N GLY A 22 9.58 -1.30 -6.73
CA GLY A 22 10.72 -0.46 -6.37
C GLY A 22 10.36 1.00 -6.04
N LEU A 23 9.12 1.43 -6.26
CA LEU A 23 8.70 2.80 -5.95
C LEU A 23 8.73 3.05 -4.43
N ARG A 24 9.42 4.12 -4.03
CA ARG A 24 9.41 4.60 -2.66
C ARG A 24 8.23 5.54 -2.47
N ILE A 25 7.49 5.31 -1.39
CA ILE A 25 6.38 6.15 -0.97
C ILE A 25 6.60 6.52 0.49
N MET A 26 6.17 7.71 0.89
CA MET A 26 6.28 8.20 2.25
C MET A 26 4.90 8.59 2.79
N GLY A 27 4.68 8.32 4.07
CA GLY A 27 3.49 8.73 4.80
C GLY A 27 3.90 9.53 6.02
N HIS A 28 3.12 10.54 6.36
CA HIS A 28 3.32 11.30 7.59
C HIS A 28 2.18 10.96 8.56
N TYR A 29 2.54 10.56 9.78
CA TYR A 29 1.57 10.37 10.84
C TYR A 29 2.09 11.02 12.11
N LYS A 30 1.28 11.92 12.68
CA LYS A 30 1.69 12.82 13.77
C LYS A 30 2.95 13.60 13.38
N THR A 31 4.02 13.49 14.15
CA THR A 31 5.31 14.16 13.93
C THR A 31 6.34 13.25 13.27
N GLU A 32 5.97 12.03 12.91
CA GLU A 32 6.88 11.03 12.35
C GLU A 32 6.63 10.80 10.86
N ARG A 33 7.72 10.61 10.12
CA ARG A 33 7.73 10.21 8.71
C ARG A 33 7.97 8.70 8.63
N PHE A 34 7.15 8.03 7.85
CA PHE A 34 7.24 6.60 7.59
C PHE A 34 7.52 6.36 6.12
N ASP A 35 8.63 5.72 5.81
CA ASP A 35 8.97 5.33 4.45
C ASP A 35 8.49 3.90 4.16
N ALA A 36 8.00 3.71 2.94
CA ALA A 36 7.53 2.44 2.44
C ALA A 36 7.99 2.20 1.00
N ILE A 37 8.14 0.93 0.65
CA ILE A 37 8.56 0.51 -0.69
C ILE A 37 7.49 -0.37 -1.28
N VAL A 38 7.09 -0.06 -2.50
CA VAL A 38 6.21 -0.90 -3.30
C VAL A 38 7.01 -2.06 -3.85
N GLU A 39 6.74 -3.27 -3.37
CA GLU A 39 7.28 -4.52 -3.89
C GLU A 39 6.21 -5.22 -4.75
N ALA A 40 6.64 -5.97 -5.76
CA ALA A 40 5.76 -6.89 -6.47
C ALA A 40 6.13 -8.33 -6.14
N ARG A 41 5.14 -9.15 -5.79
CA ARG A 41 5.32 -10.61 -5.69
C ARG A 41 5.14 -11.27 -7.06
N LYS A 42 5.81 -12.43 -7.23
CA LYS A 42 5.50 -13.39 -8.30
C LYS A 42 3.97 -13.63 -8.36
N LYS A 43 3.39 -13.55 -9.56
CA LYS A 43 1.93 -13.53 -9.85
C LYS A 43 1.23 -12.17 -9.68
N GLY A 44 1.96 -11.06 -9.83
CA GLY A 44 1.36 -9.72 -9.93
C GLY A 44 0.66 -9.27 -8.66
N LYS A 45 1.03 -9.75 -7.47
CA LYS A 45 0.42 -9.29 -6.21
C LYS A 45 1.24 -8.13 -5.66
N LEU A 46 0.58 -6.99 -5.42
CA LEU A 46 1.16 -5.84 -4.74
C LEU A 46 1.55 -6.20 -3.31
N VAL A 47 2.76 -5.82 -2.93
CA VAL A 47 3.28 -5.87 -1.56
C VAL A 47 3.80 -4.48 -1.22
N ILE A 48 3.49 -3.98 -0.03
CA ILE A 48 4.01 -2.72 0.48
C ILE A 48 4.88 -3.05 1.69
N ARG A 49 6.16 -2.69 1.65
CA ARG A 49 7.09 -2.89 2.74
C ARG A 49 7.25 -1.60 3.53
N VAL A 50 6.92 -1.60 4.82
CA VAL A 50 7.13 -0.48 5.75
C VAL A 50 8.11 -0.97 6.81
N GLY A 51 9.35 -0.47 6.81
CA GLY A 51 10.44 -1.05 7.60
C GLY A 51 10.60 -2.55 7.31
N ASP A 52 10.54 -3.39 8.35
CA ASP A 52 10.61 -4.86 8.25
C ASP A 52 9.27 -5.56 7.98
N ARG A 53 8.15 -4.82 7.96
CA ARG A 53 6.82 -5.41 7.77
C ARG A 53 6.35 -5.32 6.33
N ARG A 54 5.64 -6.36 5.88
CA ARG A 54 5.09 -6.46 4.53
C ARG A 54 3.57 -6.55 4.57
N PHE A 55 2.91 -5.71 3.79
CA PHE A 55 1.45 -5.61 3.68
C PHE A 55 0.99 -5.95 2.26
N ARG A 56 -0.22 -6.48 2.12
CA ARG A 56 -0.81 -6.83 0.81
C ARG A 56 -1.55 -5.66 0.15
N SER A 57 -1.60 -4.50 0.80
CA SER A 57 -2.30 -3.31 0.35
C SER A 57 -1.77 -2.04 1.01
N LEU A 58 -1.92 -0.91 0.32
CA LEU A 58 -1.58 0.43 0.83
C LEU A 58 -2.38 0.79 2.09
N SER A 59 -3.67 0.46 2.13
CA SER A 59 -4.51 0.73 3.31
C SER A 59 -4.09 -0.10 4.50
N GLY A 60 -3.69 -1.36 4.31
CA GLY A 60 -3.17 -2.19 5.41
C GLY A 60 -1.87 -1.63 5.99
N ALA A 61 -0.98 -1.13 5.12
CA ALA A 61 0.23 -0.45 5.53
C ALA A 61 -0.07 0.86 6.27
N ALA A 62 -0.99 1.68 5.75
CA ALA A 62 -1.37 2.94 6.40
C ALA A 62 -2.01 2.70 7.77
N SER A 63 -2.93 1.74 7.87
CA SER A 63 -3.55 1.39 9.15
C SER A 63 -2.59 0.85 10.19
N TYR A 64 -1.52 0.18 9.77
CA TYR A 64 -0.44 -0.20 10.67
C TYR A 64 0.28 1.01 11.26
N VAL A 65 0.51 2.05 10.44
CA VAL A 65 1.16 3.29 10.88
C VAL A 65 0.23 4.15 11.74
N THR A 66 -1.03 4.31 11.33
CA THR A 66 -1.99 5.20 12.01
C THR A 66 -2.74 4.56 13.17
N GLY A 67 -2.60 3.24 13.37
CA GLY A 67 -3.35 2.45 14.36
C GLY A 67 -4.85 2.36 14.11
N THR A 68 -5.36 2.88 12.98
CA THR A 68 -6.79 2.99 12.67
C THR A 68 -7.05 2.68 11.19
N GLN A 69 -8.29 2.35 10.81
CA GLN A 69 -8.62 2.14 9.40
C GLN A 69 -8.40 3.43 8.60
N HIS A 70 -7.53 3.38 7.59
CA HIS A 70 -7.14 4.58 6.85
C HIS A 70 -7.05 4.32 5.34
N ASN A 71 -7.34 5.36 4.55
CA ASN A 71 -7.24 5.27 3.09
C ASN A 71 -5.76 5.38 2.67
N GLY A 72 -5.16 4.25 2.29
CA GLY A 72 -3.75 4.18 1.93
C GLY A 72 -3.35 5.12 0.79
N TRP A 73 -4.20 5.36 -0.20
CA TRP A 73 -3.87 6.27 -1.31
C TRP A 73 -3.76 7.74 -0.90
N ARG A 74 -4.48 8.13 0.15
CA ARG A 74 -4.44 9.51 0.68
C ARG A 74 -3.30 9.69 1.67
N PHE A 75 -2.94 8.61 2.37
CA PHE A 75 -1.86 8.60 3.35
C PHE A 75 -0.48 8.60 2.71
N TRP A 76 -0.27 7.72 1.73
CA TRP A 76 1.02 7.57 1.07
C TRP A 76 1.16 8.57 -0.07
N ARG A 77 2.29 9.28 -0.08
CA ARG A 77 2.74 10.16 -1.17
C ARG A 77 3.96 9.56 -1.84
N LEU A 78 4.21 9.93 -3.09
CA LEU A 78 5.47 9.60 -3.75
C LEU A 78 6.60 10.26 -2.95
N ALA A 79 7.61 9.48 -2.58
CA ALA A 79 8.87 10.04 -2.14
C ALA A 79 9.65 10.35 -3.42
N GLU A 80 9.77 11.63 -3.76
CA GLU A 80 10.68 12.10 -4.81
C GLU A 80 12.13 11.68 -4.50
#